data_AF-A0A6V7XTI4-F1
#
_entry.id   AF-A0A6V7XTI4-F1
#
_cell.length_a   1.000
_cell.length_b   1.000
_cell.length_c   1.000
_cell.angle_alpha   90.00
_cell.angle_beta   90.00
_cell.angle_gamma   90.00
#
_symmetry.space_group_name_H-M   'P 1'
#
loop_
_entity.id
_entity.type
_entity.pdbx_description
1 polymer ?
#
loop_
_entity_poly.entity_id
_entity_poly.type
_entity_poly.pdbx_seq_one_letter_code
_entity_poly.pdbx_strand_id
1 'polypeptide(L)'
;MFKIQILTCLIIETHSWSWFSGYSDPQYPSPRGTNFWKCRVSKPTYVCDPDGMLTDDQREEIVHMVEDFKEKTKRPNSKYQCMREGLRLVVALAKDKIGYAYSGNTYLCNYAINHWKLSNTTKCESDIQGIEVNKDEINHCYILRWLVNIHEDDYYKLANAGNALLNKNNTFDALKNYITYLRNRYIQRFSTFDNDDVFNEKSPQQYSYKLLAIISLIISLILGLVLLILICQRRQIQNYLDQRNASNTETQLMTPMQPVEVVKKKRENEEARNLVNL
;
A
#
# COMPACT_ATOMS: atom_id res chain seq x y z
N MET A 1 13.33 71.55 -13.12
CA MET A 1 12.39 70.46 -13.44
C MET A 1 13.02 69.13 -13.07
N PHE A 2 12.79 68.62 -11.86
CA PHE A 2 13.13 67.24 -11.49
C PHE A 2 11.92 66.66 -10.77
N LYS A 3 11.15 65.84 -11.49
CA LYS A 3 10.06 65.04 -10.93
C LYS A 3 10.71 63.91 -10.14
N ILE A 4 10.80 64.09 -8.82
CA ILE A 4 11.05 63.02 -7.88
C ILE A 4 9.78 62.16 -7.90
N GLN A 5 9.76 61.16 -8.79
CA GLN A 5 8.84 60.05 -8.69
C GLN A 5 9.17 59.35 -7.38
N ILE A 6 8.30 59.55 -6.39
CA ILE A 6 8.18 58.68 -5.23
C ILE A 6 7.82 57.31 -5.82
N LEU A 7 8.85 56.54 -6.13
CA LEU A 7 8.76 55.11 -6.32
C LEU A 7 8.50 54.55 -4.93
N THR A 8 7.26 54.68 -4.48
CA THR A 8 6.73 53.92 -3.36
C THR A 8 6.95 52.48 -3.75
N CYS A 9 8.02 51.88 -3.23
CA CYS A 9 8.18 50.45 -3.14
C CYS A 9 6.96 49.92 -2.39
N LEU A 10 5.87 49.68 -3.12
CA LEU A 10 4.97 48.57 -2.84
C LEU A 10 5.85 47.32 -2.96
N ILE A 11 6.60 47.05 -1.91
CA ILE A 11 6.90 45.69 -1.53
C ILE A 11 5.53 45.14 -1.18
N ILE A 12 4.80 44.67 -2.20
CA ILE A 12 3.82 43.62 -1.99
C ILE A 12 4.70 42.50 -1.47
N GLU A 13 4.77 42.38 -0.15
CA GLU A 13 5.26 41.19 0.51
C GLU A 13 4.37 40.04 0.02
N THR A 14 4.71 39.48 -1.14
CA THR A 14 4.29 38.14 -1.54
C THR A 14 5.10 37.18 -0.67
N HIS A 15 4.87 37.29 0.63
CA HIS A 15 5.30 36.36 1.66
C HIS A 15 4.43 35.12 1.49
N SER A 16 4.61 34.37 0.40
CA SER A 16 4.23 32.97 0.35
C SER A 16 5.25 32.23 1.20
N TRP A 17 5.08 32.30 2.52
CA TRP A 17 5.84 31.48 3.46
C TRP A 17 5.28 30.08 3.28
N SER A 18 5.78 29.36 2.28
CA SER A 18 5.65 27.91 2.29
C SER A 18 6.21 27.45 3.63
N TRP A 19 5.46 26.65 4.39
CA TRP A 19 5.88 26.08 5.69
C TRP A 19 6.94 25.01 5.47
N PHE A 20 8.04 25.45 4.84
CA PHE A 20 9.06 24.65 4.23
C PHE A 20 10.18 24.54 5.23
N SER A 21 10.30 23.38 5.87
CA SER A 21 11.39 23.11 6.79
C SER A 21 12.37 22.16 6.12
N GLY A 22 13.64 22.54 6.13
CA GLY A 22 14.70 21.54 6.14
C GLY A 22 14.61 20.73 7.44
N TYR A 23 15.22 19.54 7.46
CA TYR A 23 15.14 18.55 8.55
C TYR A 23 15.43 19.07 9.98
N SER A 24 16.00 20.26 10.14
CA SER A 24 16.54 20.79 11.41
C SER A 24 15.79 21.96 12.02
N ASP A 25 14.86 22.62 11.32
CA ASP A 25 14.15 23.77 11.90
C ASP A 25 12.70 23.83 11.40
N PRO A 26 11.74 23.35 12.20
CA PRO A 26 10.36 23.37 11.78
C PRO A 26 9.75 24.76 11.88
N GLN A 27 9.38 25.30 10.73
CA GLN A 27 8.65 26.57 10.70
C GLN A 27 7.22 26.43 11.24
N TYR A 28 6.57 25.27 11.06
CA TYR A 28 5.18 25.09 11.43
C TYR A 28 5.00 24.95 12.97
N PRO A 29 4.21 25.80 13.64
CA PRO A 29 4.14 25.82 15.10
C PRO A 29 3.49 24.56 15.68
N SER A 30 3.75 24.30 16.96
CA SER A 30 3.13 23.19 17.70
C SER A 30 1.96 23.69 18.55
N PRO A 31 0.75 23.14 18.39
CA PRO A 31 -0.41 23.52 19.20
C PRO A 31 -0.34 22.99 20.64
N ARG A 32 0.67 22.15 20.96
CA ARG A 32 0.95 21.63 22.30
C ARG A 32 2.29 22.08 22.86
N GLY A 33 3.10 22.78 22.06
CA GLY A 33 4.40 23.28 22.45
C GLY A 33 4.30 24.51 23.36
N THR A 34 5.45 25.00 23.82
CA THR A 34 5.56 26.26 24.60
C THR A 34 5.12 27.50 23.81
N ASN A 35 4.99 27.38 22.50
CA ASN A 35 4.60 28.42 21.55
C ASN A 35 3.22 28.16 20.92
N PHE A 36 2.31 27.45 21.61
CA PHE A 36 0.98 27.13 21.09
C PHE A 36 0.18 28.36 20.62
N TRP A 37 0.42 29.53 21.20
CA TRP A 37 -0.22 30.78 20.76
C TRP A 37 0.07 31.12 19.28
N LYS A 38 1.16 30.62 18.69
CA LYS A 38 1.46 30.77 17.25
C LYS A 38 0.45 30.06 16.35
N CYS A 39 -0.26 29.07 16.89
CA CYS A 39 -1.36 28.38 16.23
C CYS A 39 -2.70 29.14 16.37
N ARG A 40 -2.68 30.37 16.91
CA ARG A 40 -3.85 31.21 17.20
C ARG A 40 -4.87 30.55 18.15
N VAL A 41 -4.39 29.79 19.12
CA VAL A 41 -5.22 29.11 20.13
C VAL A 41 -4.90 29.64 21.52
N SER A 42 -5.91 29.69 22.38
CA SER A 42 -5.82 30.25 23.74
C SER A 42 -5.17 29.30 24.76
N LYS A 43 -5.22 27.99 24.47
CA LYS A 43 -4.69 26.91 25.31
C LYS A 43 -4.03 25.82 24.45
N PRO A 44 -3.14 25.00 25.02
CA PRO A 44 -2.63 23.82 24.33
C PRO A 44 -3.75 22.90 23.82
N THR A 45 -3.73 22.56 22.54
CA THR A 45 -4.78 21.77 21.86
C THR A 45 -4.16 20.90 20.75
N TYR A 46 -5.00 20.28 19.91
CA TYR A 46 -4.59 19.47 18.76
C TYR A 46 -4.95 20.14 17.42
N VAL A 47 -5.34 21.41 17.45
CA VAL A 47 -5.65 22.23 16.28
C VAL A 47 -4.59 23.32 16.12
N CYS A 48 -4.03 23.47 14.92
CA CYS A 48 -3.10 24.55 14.62
C CYS A 48 -3.53 25.32 13.36
N ASP A 49 -3.71 26.63 13.49
CA ASP A 49 -4.08 27.54 12.38
C ASP A 49 -3.24 28.82 12.42
N PRO A 50 -1.93 28.76 12.13
CA PRO A 50 -1.07 29.94 12.16
C PRO A 50 -1.48 31.03 11.15
N ASP A 51 -1.97 30.62 9.98
CA ASP A 51 -2.29 31.51 8.86
C ASP A 51 -3.67 32.19 8.99
N GLY A 52 -4.46 31.81 9.99
CA GLY A 52 -5.79 32.36 10.23
C GLY A 52 -6.77 32.01 9.11
N MET A 53 -6.76 30.76 8.67
CA MET A 53 -7.76 30.24 7.72
C MET A 53 -9.16 30.17 8.32
N LEU A 54 -9.25 30.13 9.65
CA LEU A 54 -10.51 30.19 10.41
C LEU A 54 -10.57 31.50 11.20
N THR A 55 -11.79 31.99 11.41
CA THR A 55 -12.05 33.00 12.45
C THR A 55 -11.81 32.40 13.84
N ASP A 56 -11.68 33.23 14.87
CA ASP A 56 -11.43 32.74 16.23
C ASP A 56 -12.57 31.85 16.73
N ASP A 57 -13.83 32.23 16.47
CA ASP A 57 -15.01 31.43 16.82
C ASP A 57 -15.03 30.07 16.09
N GLN A 58 -14.73 30.07 14.79
CA GLN A 58 -14.65 28.85 13.99
C GLN A 58 -13.54 27.93 14.50
N ARG A 59 -12.39 28.50 14.85
CA ARG A 59 -11.25 27.74 15.38
C ARG A 59 -11.57 27.11 16.72
N GLU A 60 -12.23 27.84 17.62
CA GLU A 60 -12.68 27.30 18.91
C GLU A 60 -13.72 26.19 18.72
N GLU A 61 -14.65 26.33 17.77
CA GLU A 61 -15.58 25.24 17.43
C GLU A 61 -14.85 23.99 16.92
N ILE A 62 -13.86 24.14 16.04
CA ILE A 62 -13.04 23.01 15.58
C ILE A 62 -12.26 22.38 16.74
N VAL A 63 -11.72 23.18 17.68
CA VAL A 63 -11.07 22.68 18.90
C VAL A 63 -12.04 21.81 19.71
N HIS A 64 -13.26 22.30 19.96
CA HIS A 64 -14.28 21.53 20.66
C HIS A 64 -14.65 20.25 19.93
N MET A 65 -14.78 20.29 18.59
CA MET A 65 -15.08 19.10 17.79
C MET A 65 -13.96 18.05 17.86
N VAL A 66 -12.70 18.49 17.90
CA VAL A 66 -11.53 17.62 18.05
C VAL A 66 -11.46 17.01 19.45
N GLU A 67 -11.77 17.77 20.50
CA GLU A 67 -11.87 17.27 21.87
C GLU A 67 -13.03 16.25 22.00
N ASP A 68 -14.22 16.57 21.46
CA ASP A 68 -15.41 15.71 21.44
C ASP A 68 -15.20 14.44 20.61
N PHE A 69 -14.40 14.51 19.54
CA PHE A 69 -14.03 13.34 18.72
C PHE A 69 -13.39 12.25 19.58
N LYS A 70 -12.46 12.63 20.48
CA LYS A 70 -11.82 11.69 21.38
C LYS A 70 -12.83 11.03 22.30
N GLU A 71 -13.68 11.84 22.96
CA GLU A 71 -14.67 11.32 23.90
C GLU A 71 -15.68 10.39 23.22
N LYS A 72 -16.17 10.74 22.02
CA LYS A 72 -17.15 9.92 21.29
C LYS A 72 -16.58 8.66 20.66
N THR A 73 -15.27 8.58 20.49
CA THR A 73 -14.59 7.38 20.01
C THR A 73 -14.06 6.48 21.15
N LYS A 74 -14.22 6.89 22.41
CA LYS A 74 -13.91 6.04 23.57
C LYS A 74 -14.78 4.79 23.61
N ARG A 75 -14.15 3.68 23.97
CA ARG A 75 -14.77 2.38 24.20
C ARG A 75 -14.35 1.85 25.56
N PRO A 76 -14.98 2.27 26.66
CA PRO A 76 -14.53 1.95 28.02
C PRO A 76 -14.36 0.44 28.28
N ASN A 77 -15.17 -0.39 27.63
CA ASN A 77 -15.16 -1.84 27.78
C ASN A 77 -14.23 -2.57 26.80
N SER A 78 -13.53 -1.86 25.91
CA SER A 78 -12.66 -2.50 24.94
C SER A 78 -11.48 -3.20 25.62
N LYS A 79 -11.11 -4.37 25.13
CA LYS A 79 -9.89 -5.09 25.54
C LYS A 79 -8.61 -4.29 25.25
N TYR A 80 -8.64 -3.39 24.27
CA TYR A 80 -7.50 -2.58 23.88
C TYR A 80 -7.48 -1.24 24.62
N GLN A 81 -6.36 -0.94 25.30
CA GLN A 81 -6.20 0.29 26.08
C GLN A 81 -6.49 1.56 25.25
N CYS A 82 -6.06 1.58 23.99
CA CYS A 82 -6.16 2.77 23.16
C CYS A 82 -7.58 3.05 22.70
N MET A 83 -8.38 2.00 22.49
CA MET A 83 -9.81 2.17 22.27
C MET A 83 -10.52 2.69 23.52
N ARG A 84 -10.10 2.29 24.74
CA ARG A 84 -10.66 2.83 25.98
C ARG A 84 -10.38 4.32 26.15
N GLU A 85 -9.19 4.78 25.73
CA GLU A 85 -8.78 6.19 25.81
C GLU A 85 -9.42 7.08 24.73
N GLY A 86 -9.91 6.48 23.63
CA GLY A 86 -10.49 7.19 22.51
C GLY A 86 -9.43 7.71 21.53
N LEU A 87 -9.83 7.91 20.28
CA LEU A 87 -8.92 8.33 19.21
C LEU A 87 -8.65 9.83 19.27
N ARG A 88 -7.40 10.23 19.10
CA ARG A 88 -7.04 11.65 19.05
C ARG A 88 -7.03 12.11 17.59
N LEU A 89 -7.77 13.17 17.31
CA LEU A 89 -7.73 13.87 16.03
C LEU A 89 -6.79 15.08 16.14
N VAL A 90 -6.02 15.31 15.10
CA VAL A 90 -5.08 16.42 14.98
C VAL A 90 -5.40 17.15 13.69
N VAL A 91 -5.47 18.48 13.76
CA VAL A 91 -5.83 19.33 12.63
C VAL A 91 -4.75 20.39 12.46
N ALA A 92 -4.18 20.48 11.26
CA ALA A 92 -3.28 21.55 10.88
C ALA A 92 -3.83 22.26 9.65
N LEU A 93 -3.87 23.58 9.74
CA LEU A 93 -4.33 24.47 8.69
C LEU A 93 -3.18 25.37 8.24
N ALA A 94 -3.01 25.53 6.95
CA ALA A 94 -2.03 26.44 6.38
C ALA A 94 -2.53 26.96 5.04
N LYS A 95 -2.32 28.24 4.70
CA LYS A 95 -2.72 28.74 3.37
C LYS A 95 -1.97 28.00 2.26
N ASP A 96 -0.68 27.76 2.48
CA ASP A 96 0.19 27.03 1.56
C ASP A 96 0.53 25.64 2.10
N LYS A 97 1.03 24.75 1.22
CA LYS A 97 1.36 23.36 1.59
C LYS A 97 2.38 23.28 2.73
N ILE A 98 2.18 22.31 3.63
CA ILE A 98 3.09 22.05 4.74
C ILE A 98 4.15 21.05 4.28
N GLY A 99 5.36 21.54 3.97
CA GLY A 99 6.50 20.72 3.52
C GLY A 99 6.32 20.02 2.16
N TYR A 100 7.20 19.05 1.84
CA TYR A 100 7.06 18.14 0.67
C TYR A 100 6.58 16.76 1.12
N ALA A 101 5.59 16.22 0.42
CA ALA A 101 5.17 14.82 0.57
C ALA A 101 6.18 13.90 -0.14
N TYR A 102 6.91 13.07 0.61
CA TYR A 102 7.51 11.86 0.07
C TYR A 102 6.50 10.72 0.27
N SER A 103 6.18 10.00 -0.82
CA SER A 103 5.41 8.73 -0.81
C SER A 103 3.97 8.77 -0.24
N GLY A 104 3.20 9.83 -0.48
CA GLY A 104 1.75 9.83 -0.20
C GLY A 104 1.35 10.03 1.27
N ASN A 105 2.31 10.09 2.20
CA ASN A 105 2.08 10.63 3.54
C ASN A 105 2.43 12.12 3.54
N THR A 106 1.56 12.96 4.07
CA THR A 106 1.88 14.37 4.21
C THR A 106 3.03 14.57 5.20
N TYR A 107 3.87 15.57 4.94
CA TYR A 107 4.96 15.94 5.84
C TYR A 107 4.43 16.23 7.25
N LEU A 108 3.22 16.76 7.35
CA LEU A 108 2.52 17.00 8.61
C LEU A 108 2.44 15.75 9.50
N CYS A 109 2.18 14.56 8.97
CA CYS A 109 2.03 13.38 9.84
C CYS A 109 3.34 12.97 10.50
N ASN A 110 4.40 12.87 9.71
CA ASN A 110 5.74 12.61 10.24
C ASN A 110 6.19 13.77 11.15
N TYR A 111 5.81 14.99 10.80
CA TYR A 111 6.14 16.18 11.56
C TYR A 111 5.46 16.20 12.94
N ALA A 112 4.14 16.03 12.98
CA ALA A 112 3.32 16.08 14.18
C ALA A 112 3.73 15.01 15.18
N ILE A 113 4.00 13.77 14.73
CA ILE A 113 4.49 12.70 15.62
C ILE A 113 5.78 13.12 16.32
N ASN A 114 6.74 13.60 15.54
CA ASN A 114 8.11 13.83 16.02
C ASN A 114 8.22 15.14 16.80
N HIS A 115 7.49 16.18 16.42
CA HIS A 115 7.70 17.54 16.91
C HIS A 115 6.61 18.06 17.83
N TRP A 116 5.35 17.64 17.64
CA TRP A 116 4.28 18.03 18.57
C TRP A 116 4.32 17.19 19.85
N LYS A 117 5.38 16.36 20.00
CA LYS A 117 5.60 15.42 21.11
C LYS A 117 4.32 14.66 21.42
N LEU A 118 3.62 14.29 20.34
CA LEU A 118 2.34 13.65 20.43
C LEU A 118 2.46 12.27 21.04
N SER A 119 3.66 11.70 21.21
CA SER A 119 3.96 10.32 21.62
C SER A 119 4.43 10.14 23.08
N ASN A 120 4.47 11.20 23.89
CA ASN A 120 5.18 11.18 25.19
C ASN A 120 4.28 11.06 26.44
N THR A 121 2.97 10.91 26.31
CA THR A 121 2.05 10.87 27.47
C THR A 121 1.20 9.61 27.59
N THR A 122 0.92 8.83 26.53
CA THR A 122 0.37 7.46 26.65
C THR A 122 0.87 6.50 25.57
N LYS A 123 0.93 5.18 25.84
CA LYS A 123 1.20 4.14 24.82
C LYS A 123 0.22 4.16 23.63
N CYS A 124 -0.86 4.92 23.74
CA CYS A 124 -1.97 5.03 22.80
C CYS A 124 -1.96 6.29 21.95
N GLU A 125 -0.94 7.12 22.11
CA GLU A 125 -0.69 8.28 21.29
C GLU A 125 -0.18 7.97 19.88
N SER A 126 0.05 6.70 19.57
CA SER A 126 0.35 6.27 18.20
C SER A 126 -0.89 6.04 17.33
N ASP A 127 -2.10 6.40 17.81
CA ASP A 127 -3.37 6.30 17.07
C ASP A 127 -3.93 7.71 16.80
N ILE A 128 -3.12 8.50 16.11
CA ILE A 128 -3.42 9.89 15.78
C ILE A 128 -3.80 9.99 14.31
N GLN A 129 -4.98 10.54 14.08
CA GLN A 129 -5.41 10.96 12.75
C GLN A 129 -5.01 12.41 12.54
N GLY A 130 -4.33 12.72 11.44
CA GLY A 130 -4.01 14.08 11.01
C GLY A 130 -4.88 14.53 9.85
N ILE A 131 -5.36 15.76 9.91
CA ILE A 131 -5.97 16.48 8.78
C ILE A 131 -5.06 17.66 8.46
N GLU A 132 -4.58 17.71 7.23
CA GLU A 132 -3.90 18.89 6.67
C GLU A 132 -4.87 19.58 5.72
N VAL A 133 -5.14 20.85 5.98
CA VAL A 133 -5.97 21.65 5.08
C VAL A 133 -5.12 22.78 4.53
N ASN A 134 -5.02 22.84 3.22
CA ASN A 134 -4.51 24.00 2.51
C ASN A 134 -5.58 24.65 1.63
N LYS A 135 -5.25 25.79 1.01
CA LYS A 135 -6.20 26.53 0.17
C LYS A 135 -6.74 25.72 -1.02
N ASP A 136 -6.00 24.72 -1.48
CA ASP A 136 -6.27 23.97 -2.70
C ASP A 136 -6.87 22.57 -2.41
N GLU A 137 -6.54 21.96 -1.26
CA GLU A 137 -6.91 20.57 -0.94
C GLU A 137 -6.95 20.28 0.57
N ILE A 138 -7.84 19.34 0.95
CA ILE A 138 -7.76 18.62 2.22
C ILE A 138 -6.94 17.36 1.99
N ASN A 139 -5.76 17.32 2.58
CA ASN A 139 -4.96 16.11 2.67
C ASN A 139 -5.24 15.42 4.00
N HIS A 140 -5.31 14.09 3.94
CA HIS A 140 -5.48 13.27 5.13
C HIS A 140 -4.21 12.51 5.37
N CYS A 141 -3.88 12.31 6.64
CA CYS A 141 -2.76 11.48 7.00
C CYS A 141 -3.13 10.69 8.26
N TYR A 142 -2.73 9.44 8.33
CA TYR A 142 -3.09 8.55 9.44
C TYR A 142 -1.85 7.86 9.96
N ILE A 143 -1.72 7.84 11.28
CA ILE A 143 -0.89 6.87 11.97
C ILE A 143 -1.86 6.10 12.86
N LEU A 144 -2.48 5.08 12.28
CA LEU A 144 -3.30 4.13 13.01
C LEU A 144 -2.45 2.88 13.12
N ARG A 145 -1.84 2.70 14.28
CA ARG A 145 -0.75 1.73 14.36
C ARG A 145 -1.29 0.30 14.29
N TRP A 146 -2.51 -0.01 14.78
CA TRP A 146 -2.93 -1.41 14.90
C TRP A 146 -4.41 -1.80 14.79
N LEU A 147 -5.42 -0.92 14.79
CA LEU A 147 -6.81 -1.40 14.99
C LEU A 147 -7.91 -0.86 14.06
N VAL A 148 -7.69 0.17 13.26
CA VAL A 148 -8.73 0.68 12.35
C VAL A 148 -8.10 1.11 11.02
N ASN A 149 -7.95 0.18 10.09
CA ASN A 149 -7.82 0.62 8.69
C ASN A 149 -9.21 1.05 8.22
N ILE A 150 -9.45 2.36 8.18
CA ILE A 150 -10.44 2.93 7.27
C ILE A 150 -9.93 2.64 5.85
N HIS A 151 -10.80 2.13 4.97
CA HIS A 151 -10.38 1.78 3.62
C HIS A 151 -9.91 3.03 2.88
N GLU A 152 -8.88 2.92 2.06
CA GLU A 152 -8.33 4.05 1.29
C GLU A 152 -9.44 4.78 0.50
N ASP A 153 -10.38 4.03 -0.07
CA ASP A 153 -11.55 4.56 -0.79
C ASP A 153 -12.46 5.47 0.05
N ASP A 154 -12.60 5.18 1.35
CA ASP A 154 -13.40 6.02 2.24
C ASP A 154 -12.71 7.36 2.46
N TYR A 155 -11.38 7.36 2.58
CA TYR A 155 -10.60 8.58 2.66
C TYR A 155 -10.64 9.40 1.36
N TYR A 156 -10.58 8.76 0.19
CA TYR A 156 -10.75 9.45 -1.09
C TYR A 156 -12.14 10.10 -1.20
N LYS A 157 -13.22 9.40 -0.82
CA LYS A 157 -14.58 9.95 -0.83
C LYS A 157 -14.71 11.16 0.09
N LEU A 158 -14.13 11.08 1.29
CA LEU A 158 -14.03 12.16 2.26
C LEU A 158 -13.27 13.38 1.72
N ALA A 159 -12.08 13.15 1.16
CA ALA A 159 -11.25 14.20 0.59
C ALA A 159 -11.97 14.91 -0.57
N ASN A 160 -12.61 14.14 -1.46
CA ASN A 160 -13.38 14.71 -2.58
C ASN A 160 -14.57 15.57 -2.11
N ALA A 161 -15.32 15.12 -1.10
CA ALA A 161 -16.42 15.89 -0.53
C ALA A 161 -15.93 17.18 0.15
N GLY A 162 -14.78 17.11 0.85
CA GLY A 162 -14.13 18.28 1.46
C GLY A 162 -13.60 19.27 0.42
N ASN A 163 -12.96 18.80 -0.65
CA ASN A 163 -12.39 19.63 -1.70
C ASN A 163 -13.46 20.45 -2.44
N ALA A 164 -14.66 19.91 -2.62
CA ALA A 164 -15.78 20.65 -3.20
C ALA A 164 -16.22 21.87 -2.36
N LEU A 165 -16.02 21.82 -1.04
CA LEU A 165 -16.31 22.93 -0.12
C LEU A 165 -15.14 23.91 -0.01
N LEU A 166 -13.89 23.42 -0.07
CA LEU A 166 -12.70 24.27 -0.15
C LEU A 166 -12.71 25.16 -1.39
N ASN A 167 -13.13 24.63 -2.54
CA ASN A 167 -13.27 25.39 -3.78
C ASN A 167 -14.27 26.57 -3.69
N LYS A 168 -15.11 26.60 -2.64
CA LYS A 168 -16.02 27.70 -2.33
C LYS A 168 -15.49 28.63 -1.24
N ASN A 169 -14.20 28.53 -0.91
CA ASN A 169 -13.54 29.21 0.20
C ASN A 169 -14.22 28.96 1.55
N ASN A 170 -14.80 27.76 1.73
CA ASN A 170 -15.53 27.39 2.94
C ASN A 170 -14.77 26.30 3.71
N THR A 171 -13.58 26.68 4.20
CA THR A 171 -12.67 25.81 4.97
C THR A 171 -13.33 25.26 6.23
N PHE A 172 -14.14 26.08 6.90
CA PHE A 172 -14.81 25.71 8.13
C PHE A 172 -15.82 24.57 7.94
N ASP A 173 -16.76 24.72 7.00
CA ASP A 173 -17.75 23.65 6.76
C ASP A 173 -17.09 22.40 6.16
N ALA A 174 -16.04 22.57 5.35
CA ALA A 174 -15.25 21.45 4.86
C ALA A 174 -14.68 20.64 6.03
N LEU A 175 -14.04 21.30 7.00
CA LEU A 175 -13.50 20.66 8.21
C LEU A 175 -14.59 20.04 9.07
N LYS A 176 -15.69 20.75 9.35
CA LYS A 176 -16.79 20.23 10.17
C LYS A 176 -17.37 18.94 9.60
N ASN A 177 -17.61 18.91 8.30
CA ASN A 177 -18.11 17.73 7.60
C ASN A 177 -17.11 16.59 7.67
N TYR A 178 -15.82 16.90 7.45
CA TYR A 178 -14.75 15.91 7.50
C TYR A 178 -14.62 15.26 8.88
N ILE A 179 -14.53 16.06 9.95
CA ILE A 179 -14.44 15.58 11.33
C ILE A 179 -15.67 14.74 11.71
N THR A 180 -16.87 15.23 11.35
CA THR A 180 -18.13 14.55 11.64
C THR A 180 -18.22 13.20 10.96
N TYR A 181 -17.87 13.13 9.67
CA TYR A 181 -17.88 11.89 8.92
C TYR A 181 -16.87 10.90 9.48
N LEU A 182 -15.62 11.32 9.72
CA LEU A 182 -14.60 10.45 10.31
C LEU A 182 -15.09 9.85 11.63
N ARG A 183 -15.62 10.70 12.52
CA ARG A 183 -16.15 10.27 13.81
C ARG A 183 -17.22 9.21 13.64
N ASN A 184 -18.18 9.42 12.74
CA ASN A 184 -19.25 8.48 12.48
C ASN A 184 -18.73 7.15 11.91
N ARG A 185 -17.73 7.18 11.02
CA ARG A 185 -17.09 5.96 10.49
C ARG A 185 -16.37 5.19 11.58
N TYR A 186 -15.62 5.85 12.45
CA TYR A 186 -14.98 5.20 13.58
C TYR A 186 -16.01 4.58 14.53
N ILE A 187 -17.06 5.33 14.89
CA ILE A 187 -18.13 4.81 15.76
C ILE A 187 -18.77 3.58 15.13
N GLN A 188 -19.14 3.64 13.84
CA GLN A 188 -19.73 2.53 13.10
C GLN A 188 -18.80 1.31 13.09
N ARG A 189 -17.53 1.50 12.71
CA ARG A 189 -16.57 0.41 12.61
C ARG A 189 -16.31 -0.26 13.96
N PHE A 190 -16.18 0.53 15.03
CA PHE A 190 -16.01 0.00 16.38
C PHE A 190 -17.25 -0.71 16.90
N SER A 191 -18.45 -0.23 16.58
CA SER A 191 -19.69 -0.93 16.95
C SER A 191 -19.77 -2.34 16.33
N THR A 192 -19.13 -2.54 15.17
CA THR A 192 -18.97 -3.87 14.58
C THR A 192 -18.02 -4.75 15.38
N PHE A 193 -16.97 -4.19 16.00
CA PHE A 193 -16.01 -4.95 16.81
C PHE A 193 -16.49 -5.22 18.24
N ASP A 194 -17.38 -4.39 18.78
CA ASP A 194 -17.96 -4.60 20.11
C ASP A 194 -19.00 -5.76 20.13
N ASN A 195 -19.40 -6.27 18.95
CA ASN A 195 -20.11 -7.55 18.84
C ASN A 195 -19.10 -8.70 18.90
N ASP A 196 -19.11 -9.46 20.00
CA ASP A 196 -18.21 -10.59 20.24
C ASP A 196 -18.22 -11.64 19.11
N ASP A 197 -19.30 -11.74 18.34
CA ASP A 197 -19.42 -12.63 17.18
C ASP A 197 -18.46 -12.30 16.03
N VAL A 198 -18.04 -11.04 15.88
CA VAL A 198 -17.17 -10.61 14.76
C VAL A 198 -15.71 -11.03 14.97
N PHE A 199 -15.28 -11.23 16.22
CA PHE A 199 -13.94 -11.76 16.50
C PHE A 199 -13.82 -13.27 16.26
N ASN A 200 -14.93 -13.98 16.07
CA ASN A 200 -14.94 -15.36 15.59
C ASN A 200 -14.88 -15.46 14.05
N GLU A 201 -14.99 -14.34 13.35
CA GLU A 201 -14.79 -14.29 11.91
C GLU A 201 -13.28 -14.34 11.63
N LYS A 202 -12.81 -15.57 11.38
CA LYS A 202 -11.43 -15.87 10.99
C LYS A 202 -10.94 -14.86 9.96
N SER A 203 -9.87 -14.14 10.31
CA SER A 203 -9.30 -13.08 9.46
C SER A 203 -9.15 -13.52 7.99
N PRO A 204 -9.30 -12.63 7.01
CA PRO A 204 -9.09 -12.94 5.59
C PRO A 204 -7.71 -13.55 5.29
N GLN A 205 -6.71 -13.25 6.12
CA GLN A 205 -5.39 -13.87 6.04
C GLN A 205 -5.45 -15.39 6.27
N GLN A 206 -6.31 -15.88 7.16
CA GLN A 206 -6.48 -17.32 7.40
C GLN A 206 -7.11 -18.05 6.21
N TYR A 207 -7.93 -17.37 5.41
CA TYR A 207 -8.44 -17.91 4.14
C TYR A 207 -7.36 -17.94 3.05
N SER A 208 -6.46 -16.95 3.01
CA SER A 208 -5.34 -16.91 2.06
C SER A 208 -4.41 -18.11 2.23
N TYR A 209 -4.00 -18.45 3.46
CA TYR A 209 -3.13 -19.61 3.69
C TYR A 209 -3.79 -20.95 3.37
N LYS A 210 -5.09 -21.09 3.63
CA LYS A 210 -5.84 -22.30 3.26
C LYS A 210 -5.97 -22.43 1.75
N LEU A 211 -6.24 -21.34 1.04
CA LEU A 211 -6.33 -21.34 -0.41
C LEU A 211 -4.97 -21.65 -1.04
N LEU A 212 -3.89 -21.06 -0.54
CA LEU A 212 -2.52 -21.36 -0.98
C LEU A 212 -2.13 -22.81 -0.70
N ALA A 213 -2.52 -23.37 0.45
CA ALA A 213 -2.28 -24.78 0.77
C ALA A 213 -3.04 -25.72 -0.19
N ILE A 214 -4.29 -25.40 -0.53
CA ILE A 214 -5.09 -26.16 -1.50
C ILE A 214 -4.46 -26.08 -2.90
N ILE A 215 -4.06 -24.88 -3.34
CA ILE A 215 -3.38 -24.68 -4.63
C ILE A 215 -2.08 -25.49 -4.68
N SER A 216 -1.27 -25.45 -3.61
CA SER A 216 -0.04 -26.24 -3.50
C SER A 216 -0.30 -27.75 -3.60
N LEU A 217 -1.39 -28.24 -3.00
CA LEU A 217 -1.80 -29.64 -3.04
C LEU A 217 -2.23 -30.05 -4.46
N ILE A 218 -3.00 -29.21 -5.14
CA ILE A 218 -3.44 -29.43 -6.53
C ILE A 218 -2.23 -29.48 -7.47
N ILE A 219 -1.29 -28.54 -7.34
CA ILE A 219 -0.07 -28.51 -8.14
C ILE A 219 0.75 -29.79 -7.93
N SER A 220 0.89 -30.24 -6.68
CA SER A 220 1.62 -31.47 -6.35
C SER A 220 0.97 -32.71 -6.97
N LEU A 221 -0.36 -32.79 -6.96
CA LEU A 221 -1.12 -33.87 -7.60
C LEU A 221 -0.95 -33.87 -9.12
N ILE A 222 -1.01 -32.70 -9.77
CA ILE A 222 -0.83 -32.56 -11.22
C ILE A 222 0.59 -32.99 -11.61
N LEU A 223 1.61 -32.53 -10.89
CA LEU A 223 3.00 -32.92 -11.14
C LEU A 223 3.22 -34.43 -10.96
N GLY A 224 2.61 -35.03 -9.94
CA GLY A 224 2.65 -36.48 -9.72
C GLY A 224 2.01 -37.26 -10.88
N LEU A 225 0.86 -36.82 -11.38
CA LEU A 225 0.18 -37.41 -12.54
C LEU A 225 1.02 -37.30 -13.83
N VAL A 226 1.62 -36.14 -14.08
CA VAL A 226 2.50 -35.94 -15.24
C VAL A 226 3.70 -36.87 -15.16
N LEU A 227 4.33 -37.01 -13.99
CA LEU A 227 5.46 -37.91 -13.79
C LEU A 227 5.07 -39.38 -14.04
N LEU A 228 3.91 -39.80 -13.56
CA LEU A 228 3.37 -41.16 -13.82
C LEU A 228 3.15 -41.40 -15.32
N ILE A 229 2.60 -40.43 -16.04
CA ILE A 229 2.40 -40.54 -17.49
C ILE A 229 3.75 -40.69 -18.21
N LEU A 230 4.76 -39.90 -17.84
CA LEU A 230 6.10 -39.97 -18.41
C LEU A 230 6.78 -41.32 -18.13
N ILE A 231 6.62 -41.86 -16.92
CA ILE A 231 7.14 -43.20 -16.56
C ILE A 231 6.45 -44.28 -17.42
N CYS A 232 5.13 -44.21 -17.59
CA CYS A 232 4.39 -45.13 -18.44
C CYS A 232 4.82 -45.05 -19.91
N GLN A 233 4.96 -43.85 -20.47
CA GLN A 233 5.44 -43.65 -21.84
C GLN A 233 6.85 -44.23 -22.03
N ARG A 234 7.77 -43.96 -21.09
CA ARG A 234 9.12 -44.51 -21.12
C ARG A 234 9.12 -46.04 -21.11
N ARG A 235 8.25 -46.67 -20.31
CA ARG A 235 8.12 -48.13 -20.26
C ARG A 235 7.55 -48.71 -21.56
N GLN A 236 6.57 -48.05 -22.17
CA GLN A 236 6.04 -48.49 -23.47
C GLN A 236 7.09 -48.39 -24.58
N ILE A 237 7.86 -47.30 -24.62
CA ILE A 237 8.97 -47.13 -25.57
C ILE A 237 10.01 -48.23 -25.37
N GLN A 238 10.37 -48.55 -24.12
CA GLN A 238 11.33 -49.60 -23.83
C GLN A 238 10.83 -50.98 -24.31
N ASN A 239 9.59 -51.32 -23.99
CA ASN A 239 8.98 -52.58 -24.47
C ASN A 239 8.96 -52.67 -26.00
N TYR A 240 8.68 -51.56 -26.69
CA TYR A 240 8.70 -51.50 -28.15
C TYR A 240 10.11 -51.71 -28.72
N LEU A 241 11.13 -51.09 -28.12
CA LEU A 241 12.52 -51.28 -28.52
C LEU A 241 12.99 -52.72 -28.29
N ASP A 242 12.63 -53.32 -27.16
CA ASP A 242 12.97 -54.71 -26.84
C ASP A 242 12.33 -55.69 -27.85
N GLN A 243 11.05 -55.48 -28.22
CA GLN A 243 10.38 -56.27 -29.26
C GLN A 243 11.04 -56.12 -30.64
N ARG A 244 11.41 -54.89 -31.03
CA ARG A 244 12.09 -54.63 -32.31
C ARG A 244 13.46 -55.30 -32.37
N ASN A 245 14.22 -55.26 -31.29
CA ASN A 245 15.54 -55.91 -31.22
C ASN A 245 15.44 -57.44 -31.28
N ALA A 246 14.42 -58.03 -30.65
CA ALA A 246 14.14 -59.46 -30.77
C ALA A 246 13.83 -59.88 -32.22
N SER A 247 12.97 -59.14 -32.92
CA SER A 247 12.60 -59.44 -34.32
C SER A 247 13.78 -59.29 -35.30
N ASN A 248 14.66 -58.31 -35.10
CA ASN A 248 15.87 -58.15 -35.92
C ASN A 248 16.85 -59.32 -35.74
N THR A 249 16.88 -59.93 -34.54
CA THR A 249 17.76 -61.07 -34.24
C THR A 249 17.30 -62.33 -34.98
N GLU A 250 15.99 -62.56 -35.10
CA GLU A 250 15.44 -63.68 -35.88
C GLU A 250 15.66 -63.51 -37.40
N THR A 251 15.62 -62.26 -37.89
CA THR A 251 15.81 -61.98 -39.33
C THR A 251 17.26 -62.25 -39.77
N GLN A 252 18.25 -62.08 -38.89
CA GLN A 252 19.65 -62.44 -39.20
C GLN A 252 19.89 -63.96 -39.25
N LEU A 253 19.07 -64.76 -38.56
CA LEU A 253 19.18 -66.22 -38.58
C LEU A 253 18.57 -66.87 -39.84
N MET A 254 17.79 -66.12 -40.62
CA MET A 254 17.17 -66.58 -41.87
C MET A 254 17.82 -65.98 -43.12
N THR A 255 19.08 -65.53 -43.05
CA THR A 255 19.81 -65.21 -44.28
C THR A 255 20.01 -66.53 -45.05
N PRO A 256 19.37 -66.75 -46.21
CA PRO A 256 19.62 -67.97 -46.98
C PRO A 256 21.08 -67.96 -47.38
N MET A 257 21.80 -69.05 -47.09
CA MET A 257 23.11 -69.31 -47.68
C MET A 257 22.97 -69.12 -49.20
N GLN A 258 23.56 -68.04 -49.74
CA GLN A 258 23.70 -67.96 -51.17
C GLN A 258 24.54 -69.15 -51.63
N PRO A 259 24.12 -69.87 -52.69
CA PRO A 259 24.91 -70.98 -53.21
C PRO A 259 26.31 -70.47 -53.57
N VAL A 260 27.30 -71.15 -52.99
CA VAL A 260 28.75 -70.85 -53.04
C VAL A 260 29.31 -70.75 -54.47
N GLU A 261 28.53 -71.13 -55.49
CA GLU A 261 28.94 -71.09 -56.90
C GLU A 261 28.90 -69.70 -57.57
N VAL A 262 28.16 -68.71 -57.05
CA VAL A 262 28.08 -67.40 -57.72
C VAL A 262 29.19 -66.43 -57.27
N VAL A 263 29.80 -66.64 -56.09
CA VAL A 263 30.87 -65.78 -55.59
C VAL A 263 32.22 -66.05 -56.27
N LYS A 264 32.46 -67.27 -56.75
CA LYS A 264 33.71 -67.61 -57.46
C LYS A 264 33.79 -66.94 -58.84
N LYS A 265 32.66 -66.85 -59.56
CA LYS A 265 32.60 -66.22 -60.89
C LYS A 265 32.72 -64.70 -60.88
N LYS A 266 32.40 -64.05 -59.74
CA LYS A 266 32.52 -62.58 -59.62
C LYS A 266 33.97 -62.15 -59.33
N ARG A 267 34.75 -62.96 -58.59
CA ARG A 267 36.19 -62.69 -58.35
C ARG A 267 37.05 -62.89 -59.60
N GLU A 268 36.78 -63.90 -60.42
CA GLU A 268 37.54 -64.12 -61.67
C GLU A 268 37.28 -63.02 -62.72
N ASN A 269 36.08 -62.40 -62.71
CA ASN A 269 35.74 -61.34 -63.66
C ASN A 269 36.29 -59.95 -63.25
N GLU A 270 36.67 -59.78 -61.98
CA GLU A 270 37.26 -58.53 -61.45
C GLU A 270 38.80 -58.56 -61.59
N GLU A 271 39.44 -59.73 -61.51
CA GLU A 271 40.87 -59.88 -61.86
C GLU A 271 41.13 -59.79 -63.38
N ALA A 272 40.22 -60.29 -64.23
CA ALA A 272 40.36 -60.16 -65.68
C ALA A 272 40.22 -58.70 -66.18
N ARG A 273 39.46 -57.84 -65.50
CA ARG A 273 39.32 -56.42 -65.86
C ARG A 273 40.55 -55.57 -65.52
N ASN A 274 41.34 -55.98 -64.53
CA ASN A 274 42.56 -55.24 -64.15
C ASN A 274 43.79 -55.58 -64.99
N LEU A 275 43.75 -56.63 -65.81
CA LEU A 275 44.86 -57.03 -66.69
C LEU A 275 44.75 -56.46 -68.13
N VAL A 276 43.65 -55.77 -68.48
CA VAL A 276 43.45 -55.15 -69.81
C VAL A 276 43.79 -53.65 -69.82
N ASN A 277 44.08 -53.06 -68.65
CA ASN A 277 44.40 -51.62 -68.49
C ASN A 277 45.87 -51.34 -68.12
N LEU A 278 46.80 -52.23 -68.50
CA LEU A 278 48.26 -52.05 -68.49
C LEU A 278 48.81 -52.33 -69.89
#